data_AF-A0AAU8MML0-F1
#
_entry.id   AF-A0AAU8MML0-F1
#
_cell.length_a   1.000
_cell.length_b   1.000
_cell.length_c   1.000
_cell.angle_alpha   90.00
_cell.angle_beta   90.00
_cell.angle_gamma   90.00
#
_symmetry.space_group_name_H-M   'P 1'
#
loop_
_entity.id
_entity.type
_entity.pdbx_description
1 polymer ?
#
loop_
_entity_poly.entity_id
_entity_poly.type
_entity_poly.pdbx_seq_one_letter_code
_entity_poly.pdbx_strand_id
1 'polypeptide(L)'
;MAVWKKLLFGAGAACVLVLGAGYLTAWQSLEACAGDTFQDLRREGIRGRDMRGKPVAMTRDMVSAAVAGPFLVETDYMVPLGLHGSWHIQRYLVLPWGRYERSSDVVHLVCAPDRPGGSKEKHPAPPMPLLGSA
;
A
#
# COMPACT_ATOMS: atom_id res chain seq x y z
N MET A 1 21.76 -4.43 -40.74
CA MET A 1 20.92 -5.45 -40.07
C MET A 1 21.57 -6.09 -38.83
N ALA A 2 22.87 -6.45 -38.85
CA ALA A 2 23.51 -7.14 -37.71
C ALA A 2 23.64 -6.29 -36.43
N VAL A 3 23.89 -4.99 -36.55
CA VAL A 3 24.03 -4.07 -35.40
C VAL A 3 22.72 -3.88 -34.65
N TRP A 4 21.60 -3.81 -35.38
CA TRP A 4 20.27 -3.64 -34.78
C TRP A 4 19.82 -4.86 -33.97
N LYS A 5 20.16 -6.07 -34.45
CA LYS A 5 19.92 -7.32 -33.71
C LYS A 5 20.71 -7.33 -32.39
N LYS A 6 21.99 -6.94 -32.41
CA LYS A 6 22.83 -6.88 -31.19
C LYS A 6 22.31 -5.86 -30.16
N LEU A 7 21.86 -4.69 -30.62
CA LEU A 7 21.23 -3.68 -29.76
C LEU A 7 19.93 -4.18 -29.13
N LEU A 8 19.07 -4.85 -29.90
CA LEU A 8 17.83 -5.45 -29.38
C LEU A 8 18.10 -6.54 -28.33
N PHE A 9 19.07 -7.41 -28.57
CA PHE A 9 19.46 -8.44 -27.59
C PHE A 9 20.06 -7.82 -26.32
N GLY A 10 20.91 -6.80 -26.43
CA GLY A 10 21.49 -6.11 -25.29
C GLY A 10 20.44 -5.39 -24.44
N ALA A 11 19.51 -4.67 -25.09
CA ALA A 11 18.41 -4.01 -24.40
C ALA A 11 17.47 -5.02 -23.71
N GLY A 12 17.14 -6.12 -24.38
CA GLY A 12 16.32 -7.19 -23.81
C GLY A 12 16.96 -7.83 -22.57
N ALA A 13 18.25 -8.17 -22.64
CA ALA A 13 18.98 -8.71 -21.50
C ALA A 13 19.04 -7.73 -20.32
N ALA A 14 19.29 -6.44 -20.60
CA ALA A 14 19.28 -5.40 -19.57
C ALA A 14 17.90 -5.27 -18.90
N CYS A 15 16.81 -5.31 -19.67
CA CYS A 15 15.45 -5.28 -19.11
C CYS A 15 15.19 -6.46 -18.16
N VAL A 16 15.57 -7.69 -18.55
CA VAL A 16 15.39 -8.87 -17.70
C VAL A 16 16.17 -8.74 -16.40
N LEU A 17 17.41 -8.24 -16.45
CA LEU A 17 18.23 -8.01 -15.26
C LEU A 17 17.60 -6.98 -14.31
N VAL A 18 17.10 -5.87 -14.85
CA VAL A 18 16.44 -4.83 -14.05
C VAL A 18 15.16 -5.36 -13.40
N LEU A 19 14.34 -6.11 -14.14
CA LEU A 19 13.13 -6.73 -13.59
C LEU A 19 13.48 -7.74 -12.49
N GLY A 20 14.48 -8.61 -12.72
CA GLY A 20 14.94 -9.57 -11.73
C GLY A 20 15.43 -8.91 -10.44
N ALA A 21 16.22 -7.84 -10.56
CA ALA A 21 16.66 -7.04 -9.43
C ALA A 21 15.46 -6.38 -8.69
N GLY A 22 14.45 -5.93 -9.44
CA GLY A 22 13.23 -5.38 -8.87
C GLY A 22 12.43 -6.38 -8.07
N TYR A 23 12.27 -7.61 -8.56
CA TYR A 23 11.59 -8.68 -7.81
C TYR A 23 12.37 -9.10 -6.56
N LEU A 24 13.70 -9.22 -6.66
CA LEU A 24 14.55 -9.53 -5.50
C LEU A 24 14.46 -8.45 -4.43
N THR A 25 14.53 -7.17 -4.83
CA THR A 25 14.39 -6.03 -3.90
C THR A 25 13.01 -6.04 -3.23
N ALA A 26 11.96 -6.33 -3.99
CA ALA A 26 10.60 -6.42 -3.46
C ALA A 26 10.47 -7.57 -2.44
N TRP A 27 11.00 -8.74 -2.77
CA TRP A 27 10.98 -9.89 -1.87
C TRP A 27 11.70 -9.61 -0.55
N GLN A 28 12.89 -9.03 -0.61
CA GLN A 28 13.66 -8.68 0.60
C GLN A 28 12.96 -7.64 1.47
N SER A 29 12.09 -6.84 0.89
CA SER A 29 11.41 -5.74 1.58
C SER A 29 10.08 -6.14 2.22
N LEU A 30 9.59 -7.37 2.03
CA LEU A 30 8.26 -7.80 2.51
C LEU A 30 8.07 -7.60 4.02
N GLU A 31 8.98 -8.12 4.84
CA GLU A 31 8.88 -8.02 6.29
C GLU A 31 8.96 -6.57 6.76
N ALA A 32 9.82 -5.78 6.10
CA ALA A 32 10.05 -4.39 6.42
C ALA A 32 8.81 -3.55 6.07
N CYS A 33 8.20 -3.75 4.90
CA CYS A 33 6.97 -3.05 4.51
C CYS A 33 5.81 -3.36 5.46
N ALA A 34 5.58 -4.62 5.81
CA ALA A 34 4.53 -4.95 6.77
C ALA A 34 4.87 -4.50 8.20
N GLY A 35 6.15 -4.37 8.55
CA GLY A 35 6.60 -3.72 9.78
C GLY A 35 6.28 -2.22 9.81
N ASP A 36 6.55 -1.50 8.73
CA ASP A 36 6.21 -0.08 8.58
C ASP A 36 4.69 0.12 8.67
N THR A 37 3.90 -0.63 7.89
CA THR A 37 2.42 -0.60 7.96
C THR A 37 1.92 -0.86 9.38
N PHE A 38 2.48 -1.86 10.09
CA PHE A 38 2.09 -2.14 11.47
C PHE A 38 2.46 -1.00 12.44
N GLN A 39 3.62 -0.36 12.25
CA GLN A 39 3.99 0.80 13.06
C GLN A 39 3.06 1.98 12.83
N ASP A 40 2.65 2.21 11.58
CA ASP A 40 1.73 3.28 11.22
C ASP A 40 0.35 3.03 11.84
N LEU A 41 -0.18 1.80 11.73
CA LEU A 41 -1.40 1.36 12.42
C LEU A 41 -1.36 1.62 13.93
N ARG A 42 -0.21 1.33 14.56
CA ARG A 42 0.02 1.54 15.99
C ARG A 42 0.07 3.02 16.35
N ARG A 43 0.66 3.86 15.51
CA ARG A 43 0.77 5.32 15.71
C ARG A 43 -0.59 6.00 15.56
N GLU A 44 -1.37 5.59 14.57
CA GLU A 44 -2.74 6.09 14.35
C GLU A 44 -3.74 5.54 15.37
N GLY A 45 -3.36 4.50 16.11
CA GLY A 45 -4.20 3.91 17.14
C GLY A 45 -5.40 3.16 16.57
N ILE A 46 -5.30 2.65 15.34
CA ILE A 46 -6.36 1.90 14.67
C ILE A 46 -6.66 0.63 15.48
N ARG A 47 -7.95 0.42 15.78
CA ARG A 47 -8.47 -0.73 16.50
C ARG A 47 -9.77 -1.20 15.86
N GLY A 48 -9.93 -2.51 15.75
CA GLY A 48 -11.19 -3.12 15.35
C GLY A 48 -12.13 -3.33 16.53
N ARG A 49 -13.31 -3.90 16.24
CA ARG A 49 -14.24 -4.46 17.22
C ARG A 49 -14.59 -5.89 16.84
N ASP A 50 -14.60 -6.77 17.81
CA ASP A 50 -15.10 -8.14 17.64
C ASP A 50 -16.64 -8.17 17.49
N MET A 51 -17.19 -9.34 17.22
CA MET A 51 -18.64 -9.56 17.11
C MET A 51 -19.42 -9.22 18.39
N ARG A 52 -18.75 -9.09 19.54
CA ARG A 52 -19.33 -8.72 20.84
C ARG A 52 -19.12 -7.23 21.16
N GLY A 53 -18.60 -6.45 20.21
CA GLY A 53 -18.30 -5.03 20.36
C GLY A 53 -17.06 -4.72 21.20
N LYS A 54 -16.27 -5.72 21.60
CA LYS A 54 -15.03 -5.51 22.35
C LYS A 54 -13.94 -5.01 21.41
N PRO A 55 -13.10 -4.06 21.86
CA PRO A 55 -12.00 -3.56 21.06
C PRO A 55 -10.98 -4.68 20.79
N VAL A 56 -10.59 -4.83 19.53
CA VAL A 56 -9.53 -5.74 19.10
C VAL A 56 -8.35 -4.89 18.66
N ALA A 57 -7.21 -5.06 19.32
CA ALA A 57 -5.98 -4.40 18.93
C ALA A 57 -5.44 -5.07 17.66
N MET A 58 -4.99 -4.26 16.70
CA MET A 58 -4.25 -4.77 15.55
C MET A 58 -2.94 -5.39 16.04
N THR A 59 -2.64 -6.60 15.57
CA THR A 59 -1.40 -7.30 15.83
C THR A 59 -0.61 -7.48 14.52
N ARG A 60 0.69 -7.75 14.61
CA ARG A 60 1.56 -7.79 13.44
C ARG A 60 1.19 -8.91 12.46
N ASP A 61 0.68 -10.02 12.97
CA ASP A 61 0.17 -11.17 12.21
C ASP A 61 -1.12 -10.86 11.42
N MET A 62 -1.80 -9.75 11.72
CA MET A 62 -2.95 -9.28 10.95
C MET A 62 -2.55 -8.45 9.72
N VAL A 63 -1.25 -8.18 9.54
CA VAL A 63 -0.70 -7.47 8.39
C VAL A 63 0.05 -8.46 7.50
N SER A 64 -0.45 -8.64 6.28
CA SER A 64 0.20 -9.44 5.24
C SER A 64 1.01 -8.55 4.30
N ALA A 65 2.00 -9.15 3.63
CA ALA A 65 2.74 -8.51 2.55
C ALA A 65 2.98 -9.50 1.42
N ALA A 66 2.84 -9.03 0.19
CA ALA A 66 3.09 -9.79 -1.01
C ALA A 66 3.80 -8.95 -2.08
N VAL A 67 4.55 -9.60 -2.96
CA VAL A 67 5.17 -8.94 -4.11
C VAL A 67 4.11 -8.76 -5.19
N ALA A 68 3.72 -7.51 -5.47
CA ALA A 68 2.78 -7.18 -6.52
C ALA A 68 3.46 -6.94 -7.88
N GLY A 69 4.78 -6.71 -7.89
CA GLY A 69 5.55 -6.51 -9.11
C GLY A 69 7.01 -6.16 -8.85
N PRO A 70 7.79 -5.88 -9.91
CA PRO A 70 9.17 -5.42 -9.74
C PRO A 70 9.18 -4.09 -8.99
N PHE A 71 9.95 -4.02 -7.90
CA PHE A 71 10.01 -2.86 -6.99
C PHE A 71 8.66 -2.50 -6.34
N LEU A 72 7.67 -3.41 -6.32
CA LEU A 72 6.34 -3.14 -5.79
C LEU A 72 5.94 -4.21 -4.78
N VAL A 73 5.70 -3.78 -3.54
CA VAL A 73 5.17 -4.61 -2.46
C VAL A 73 3.79 -4.09 -2.10
N GLU A 74 2.84 -4.99 -1.99
CA GLU A 74 1.51 -4.70 -1.46
C GLU A 74 1.46 -5.25 -0.03
N THR A 75 0.99 -4.43 0.89
CA THR A 75 0.63 -4.85 2.24
C THR A 75 -0.88 -4.73 2.41
N ASP A 76 -1.45 -5.66 3.14
CA ASP A 76 -2.88 -5.67 3.40
C ASP A 76 -3.16 -5.99 4.86
N TYR A 77 -4.26 -5.43 5.36
CA TYR A 77 -4.75 -5.73 6.70
C TYR A 77 -6.26 -5.58 6.76
N MET A 78 -6.88 -6.36 7.64
CA MET A 78 -8.32 -6.28 7.89
C MET A 78 -8.60 -5.66 9.25
N VAL A 79 -9.43 -4.63 9.28
CA VAL A 79 -9.95 -4.05 10.52
C VAL A 79 -11.37 -4.57 10.74
N PRO A 80 -11.58 -5.47 11.73
CA PRO A 80 -12.92 -5.99 12.02
C PRO A 80 -13.79 -4.91 12.66
N LEU A 81 -15.07 -4.87 12.30
CA LEU A 81 -16.09 -3.98 12.83
C LEU A 81 -17.37 -4.79 13.10
N GLY A 82 -17.32 -5.65 14.13
CA GLY A 82 -18.43 -6.54 14.45
C GLY A 82 -18.53 -7.72 13.48
N LEU A 83 -19.64 -7.79 12.73
CA LEU A 83 -19.85 -8.74 11.62
C LEU A 83 -19.34 -8.21 10.27
N HIS A 84 -18.83 -6.99 10.24
CA HIS A 84 -18.32 -6.30 9.06
C HIS A 84 -16.81 -6.13 9.18
N GLY A 85 -16.16 -5.67 8.11
CA GLY A 85 -14.75 -5.29 8.16
C GLY A 85 -14.39 -4.30 7.07
N SER A 86 -13.30 -3.56 7.27
CA SER A 86 -12.64 -2.84 6.20
C SER A 86 -11.32 -3.53 5.88
N TRP A 87 -11.12 -3.83 4.61
CA TRP A 87 -9.89 -4.39 4.08
C TRP A 87 -9.08 -3.25 3.49
N HIS A 88 -7.91 -3.02 4.03
CA HIS A 88 -7.02 -1.93 3.61
C HIS A 88 -5.86 -2.53 2.86
N ILE A 89 -5.57 -1.95 1.71
CA ILE A 89 -4.48 -2.36 0.83
C ILE A 89 -3.57 -1.16 0.65
N GLN A 90 -2.31 -1.29 1.02
CA GLN A 90 -1.28 -0.28 0.80
C GLN A 90 -0.25 -0.82 -0.18
N ARG A 91 0.21 0.03 -1.10
CA ARG A 91 1.27 -0.33 -2.04
C ARG A 91 2.49 0.53 -1.79
N TYR A 92 3.63 -0.14 -1.67
CA TYR A 92 4.93 0.48 -1.49
C TYR A 92 5.79 0.27 -2.72
N LEU A 93 6.40 1.36 -3.18
CA LEU A 93 7.52 1.32 -4.11
C LEU A 93 8.81 1.10 -3.31
N VAL A 94 9.48 -0.02 -3.56
CA VAL A 94 10.68 -0.47 -2.86
C VAL A 94 11.87 -0.35 -3.80
N LEU A 95 12.61 0.74 -3.63
CA LEU A 95 13.80 1.06 -4.40
C LEU A 95 15.05 0.82 -3.53
N PRO A 96 16.23 0.63 -4.12
CA PRO A 96 17.47 0.41 -3.36
C PRO A 96 17.80 1.51 -2.35
N TRP A 97 17.31 2.73 -2.57
CA TRP A 97 17.55 3.91 -1.73
C TRP A 97 16.39 4.25 -0.78
N GLY A 98 15.28 3.52 -0.81
CA GLY A 98 14.15 3.83 0.06
C GLY A 98 12.85 3.12 -0.27
N ARG A 99 11.89 3.25 0.65
CA ARG A 99 10.55 2.68 0.56
C ARG A 99 9.55 3.83 0.60
N TYR A 100 8.64 3.86 -0.37
CA TYR A 100 7.72 4.98 -0.54
C TYR A 100 6.31 4.44 -0.70
N GLU A 101 5.37 4.95 0.12
CA GLU A 101 3.95 4.66 -0.08
C GLU A 101 3.49 5.28 -1.40
N ARG A 102 2.83 4.47 -2.23
CA ARG A 102 2.35 4.86 -3.56
C ARG A 102 0.85 5.07 -3.59
N SER A 103 0.10 4.18 -2.95
CA SER A 103 -1.36 4.20 -2.95
C SER A 103 -1.92 3.42 -1.77
N SER A 104 -3.06 3.88 -1.27
CA SER A 104 -3.87 3.17 -0.29
C SER A 104 -5.30 3.02 -0.81
N ASP A 105 -5.83 1.80 -0.76
CA ASP A 105 -7.20 1.46 -1.14
C ASP A 105 -7.91 0.85 0.07
N VAL A 106 -9.18 1.19 0.24
CA VAL A 106 -10.02 0.64 1.32
C VAL A 106 -11.25 -0.01 0.72
N VAL A 107 -11.42 -1.30 0.99
CA VAL A 107 -12.58 -2.09 0.57
C VAL A 107 -13.43 -2.40 1.80
N HIS A 108 -14.63 -1.84 1.86
CA HIS A 108 -15.57 -2.13 2.94
C HIS A 108 -16.26 -3.48 2.68
N LEU A 109 -15.84 -4.49 3.42
CA LEU A 109 -16.45 -5.82 3.41
C LEU A 109 -17.72 -5.75 4.27
N VAL A 110 -18.85 -5.73 3.55
CA VAL A 110 -20.22 -5.63 4.08
C VAL A 110 -20.62 -4.21 4.51
N CYS A 111 -20.75 -3.29 3.55
CA CYS A 111 -21.87 -2.34 3.56
C CYS A 111 -22.62 -2.61 2.26
N ALA A 112 -23.93 -2.84 2.31
CA ALA A 112 -24.74 -2.55 1.13
C ALA A 112 -24.42 -1.09 0.75
N PRO A 113 -24.17 -0.77 -0.53
CA PRO A 113 -23.86 0.60 -0.91
C PRO A 113 -24.97 1.48 -0.34
N ASP A 114 -24.57 2.48 0.46
CA ASP A 114 -25.50 3.55 0.78
C ASP A 114 -26.04 4.06 -0.55
N ARG A 115 -27.36 3.96 -0.71
CA ARG A 115 -28.08 4.45 -1.89
C ARG A 115 -27.51 5.83 -2.30
N PRO A 116 -27.40 6.13 -3.59
CA PRO A 116 -26.88 7.42 -4.05
C PRO A 116 -27.85 8.52 -3.60
N GLY A 117 -27.55 9.20 -2.50
CA GLY A 117 -28.46 10.19 -1.94
C GLY A 117 -28.07 10.84 -0.61
N GLY A 118 -26.82 10.70 -0.13
CA GLY A 118 -26.41 11.26 1.16
C GLY A 118 -25.06 11.98 1.11
N SER A 119 -25.12 13.30 0.93
CA SER A 119 -24.09 14.30 1.27
C SER A 119 -22.69 14.16 0.65
N LYS A 120 -22.37 15.10 -0.26
CA LYS A 120 -20.99 15.45 -0.61
C LYS A 120 -20.24 15.93 0.64
N GLU A 121 -19.44 15.07 1.25
CA GLU A 121 -18.42 15.53 2.19
C GLU A 121 -17.28 16.15 1.37
N LYS A 122 -17.14 17.47 1.51
CA LYS A 122 -16.11 18.30 0.89
C LYS A 122 -14.73 17.69 1.18
N HIS A 123 -13.94 17.46 0.13
CA HIS A 123 -12.49 17.43 0.26
C HIS A 123 -12.02 18.67 1.05
N PRO A 124 -11.19 18.53 2.09
CA PRO A 124 -10.48 19.68 2.64
C PRO A 124 -9.58 20.23 1.54
N ALA A 125 -9.74 21.53 1.25
CA ALA A 125 -8.90 22.24 0.30
C ALA A 125 -7.42 22.15 0.73
N PRO A 126 -6.47 22.11 -0.22
CA PRO A 126 -5.05 22.17 0.12
C PRO A 126 -4.74 23.45 0.92
N PRO A 127 -3.81 23.40 1.90
CA PRO A 127 -3.50 24.55 2.73
C PRO A 127 -2.97 25.70 1.87
N MET A 128 -3.52 26.90 2.09
CA MET A 128 -3.04 28.15 1.48
C MET A 128 -1.58 28.40 1.89
N PRO A 129 -0.70 28.83 0.96
CA PRO A 129 0.62 29.33 1.32
C PRO A 129 0.46 30.59 2.16
N LEU A 130 1.14 30.62 3.32
CA LEU A 130 1.18 31.79 4.20
C LEU A 130 1.79 32.95 3.42
N LEU A 131 1.00 34.02 3.29
CA LEU A 131 1.40 35.28 2.68
C LEU A 131 2.47 35.93 3.56
N GLY A 132 3.74 35.83 3.17
CA GLY A 132 4.85 36.41 3.91
C GLY A 132 6.18 35.69 3.70
N SER A 133 6.71 35.69 2.49
CA SER A 133 8.14 35.48 2.22
C SER A 133 8.50 35.91 0.79
N ALA A 134 8.65 37.23 0.63
CA ALA A 134 9.62 37.93 -0.22
C ALA A 134 9.20 39.41 -0.32
#